data_AF-W2TIX0-F1
#
_entry.id   AF-W2TIX0-F1
#
_cell.length_a   1.000
_cell.length_b   1.000
_cell.length_c   1.000
_cell.angle_alpha   90.00
_cell.angle_beta   90.00
_cell.angle_gamma   90.00
#
_symmetry.space_group_name_H-M   'P 1'
#
loop_
_entity.id
_entity.type
_entity.pdbx_description
1 polymer ?
#
loop_
_entity_poly.entity_id
_entity_poly.type
_entity_poly.pdbx_seq_one_letter_code
_entity_poly.pdbx_strand_id
1 'polypeptide(L)' 'MQLDFQHLLLKLEPLCNLHPVPHANFVEGYIKAFYLPENGLEEWINKHSEYTAKQIISLLDVATHVSKKAKTRIMSALND' A
#
# COMPACT_ATOMS: atom_id res chain seq x y z
N MET A 1 5.37 11.43 -13.52
CA MET A 1 3.90 11.52 -13.37
C MET A 1 3.61 11.92 -11.94
N GLN A 2 2.88 13.01 -11.72
CA GLN A 2 2.41 13.39 -10.38
C GLN A 2 1.35 12.35 -9.98
N LEU A 3 1.53 11.66 -8.84
CA LEU A 3 0.60 10.63 -8.39
C LEU A 3 -0.80 11.25 -8.24
N ASP A 4 -1.83 10.62 -8.82
CA ASP A 4 -3.23 11.06 -8.72
C ASP A 4 -3.67 11.34 -7.28
N PHE A 5 -3.04 10.66 -6.32
CA PHE A 5 -3.27 10.86 -4.90
C PHE A 5 -2.94 12.28 -4.42
N GLN A 6 -1.86 12.91 -4.91
CA GLN A 6 -1.52 14.29 -4.51
C GLN A 6 -2.56 15.30 -5.04
N HIS A 7 -3.06 15.07 -6.26
CA HIS A 7 -4.16 15.87 -6.81
C HIS A 7 -5.48 15.67 -6.04
N LEU A 8 -5.74 14.46 -5.55
CA LEU A 8 -6.88 14.18 -4.67
C LEU A 8 -6.76 14.97 -3.37
N LEU A 9 -5.59 14.96 -2.71
CA LEU A 9 -5.36 15.70 -1.48
C LEU A 9 -5.61 17.21 -1.66
N LEU A 10 -5.03 17.82 -2.71
CA LEU A 10 -5.22 19.24 -3.01
C LEU A 10 -6.70 19.65 -3.18
N LYS A 11 -7.55 18.72 -3.67
CA LYS A 11 -9.00 18.95 -3.79
C LYS A 11 -9.75 18.67 -2.49
N LEU A 12 -9.30 17.69 -1.69
CA LEU A 12 -9.95 17.26 -0.46
C LEU A 12 -9.76 18.27 0.68
N GLU A 13 -8.57 18.86 0.80
CA GLU A 13 -8.22 19.83 1.84
C GLU A 13 -9.25 20.97 1.99
N PRO A 14 -9.61 21.72 0.93
CA PRO A 14 -10.60 22.78 1.04
C PRO A 14 -12.04 22.26 1.23
N LEU A 15 -12.38 21.05 0.75
CA LEU A 15 -13.71 20.48 0.91
C LEU A 15 -13.99 20.03 2.34
N CYS A 16 -12.97 19.52 3.03
CA CYS A 16 -13.07 19.02 4.40
C CYS A 16 -12.54 19.99 5.45
N ASN A 17 -11.91 21.09 5.04
CA ASN A 17 -11.19 22.02 5.91
C ASN A 17 -10.14 21.31 6.80
N LEU A 18 -9.42 20.34 6.21
CA LEU A 18 -8.39 19.55 6.87
C LEU A 18 -7.06 19.81 6.15
N HIS A 19 -6.07 20.37 6.84
CA HIS A 19 -4.72 20.55 6.30
C HIS A 19 -3.65 20.42 7.41
N PRO A 20 -2.70 19.46 7.29
CA PRO A 20 -2.63 18.43 6.26
C PRO A 20 -3.76 17.39 6.42
N VAL A 21 -4.10 16.68 5.34
CA VAL A 21 -5.06 15.56 5.42
C VAL A 21 -4.49 14.46 6.33
N PRO A 22 -5.21 14.05 7.39
CA PRO A 22 -4.76 12.99 8.29
C PRO A 22 -4.49 11.68 7.55
N HIS A 23 -3.48 10.92 8.01
CA HIS A 23 -3.11 9.61 7.47
C HIS A 23 -2.75 9.57 5.98
N ALA A 24 -2.47 10.73 5.34
CA ALA A 24 -2.07 10.76 3.93
C ALA A 24 -0.84 9.89 3.64
N ASN A 25 0.18 9.89 4.53
CA ASN A 25 1.38 9.07 4.37
C ASN A 25 1.10 7.57 4.43
N PHE A 26 0.11 7.14 5.23
CA PHE A 26 -0.31 5.73 5.31
C PHE A 26 -0.88 5.27 3.95
N VAL A 27 -1.78 6.08 3.38
CA VAL A 27 -2.39 5.76 2.07
C VAL A 27 -1.34 5.85 0.96
N GLU A 28 -0.49 6.86 0.97
CA GLU A 28 0.56 7.02 -0.02
C GLU A 28 1.57 5.87 0.01
N GLY A 29 1.97 5.42 1.20
CA GLY A 29 2.85 4.27 1.39
C GLY A 29 2.25 3.00 0.78
N TYR A 30 0.99 2.72 1.06
CA TYR A 30 0.26 1.59 0.50
C TYR A 30 0.16 1.63 -1.04
N ILE A 31 -0.11 2.80 -1.61
CA ILE A 31 -0.14 3.00 -3.07
C ILE A 31 1.25 2.77 -3.67
N LYS A 32 2.30 3.33 -3.05
CA LYS A 32 3.68 3.18 -3.54
C LYS A 32 4.16 1.72 -3.46
N ALA A 33 3.72 0.97 -2.45
CA ALA A 33 4.07 -0.44 -2.29
C ALA A 33 3.64 -1.28 -3.51
N PHE A 34 2.51 -0.97 -4.15
CA PHE A 34 2.06 -1.65 -5.37
C PHE A 34 3.07 -1.60 -6.52
N TYR A 35 3.93 -0.59 -6.57
CA TYR A 35 4.91 -0.43 -7.65
C TYR A 35 6.27 -1.07 -7.34
N LEU A 36 6.44 -1.66 -6.15
CA LEU A 36 7.68 -2.33 -5.79
C LEU A 36 7.82 -3.66 -6.54
N PRO A 37 9.04 -4.03 -6.97
CA PRO A 37 9.28 -5.38 -7.48
C PRO A 37 9.07 -6.42 -6.37
N GLU A 38 8.88 -7.70 -6.72
CA GLU A 38 8.57 -8.79 -5.78
C GLU A 38 9.41 -8.77 -4.50
N ASN A 39 10.75 -8.73 -4.63
CA ASN A 39 11.66 -8.69 -3.47
C ASN A 39 11.47 -7.43 -2.62
N GLY A 40 11.23 -6.28 -3.26
CA GLY A 40 11.03 -5.01 -2.58
C GLY A 40 9.68 -4.95 -1.86
N LEU A 41 8.64 -5.51 -2.46
CA LEU A 41 7.32 -5.61 -1.84
C LEU A 41 7.38 -6.51 -0.60
N GLU A 42 8.08 -7.63 -0.68
CA GLU A 42 8.25 -8.53 0.46
C GLU A 42 9.01 -7.86 1.62
N GLU A 43 10.12 -7.17 1.33
CA GLU A 43 10.85 -6.40 2.33
C GLU A 43 9.97 -5.29 2.94
N TRP A 44 9.18 -4.62 2.11
CA TRP A 44 8.27 -3.57 2.56
C TRP A 44 7.20 -4.11 3.51
N ILE A 45 6.57 -5.25 3.17
CA ILE A 45 5.55 -5.90 4.03
C ILE A 45 6.14 -6.25 5.40
N ASN A 46 7.36 -6.79 5.45
CA ASN A 46 8.01 -7.14 6.72
C ASN A 46 8.34 -5.92 7.61
N LYS A 47 8.48 -4.73 7.02
CA LYS A 47 8.81 -3.49 7.74
C LYS A 47 7.60 -2.68 8.18
N HIS A 48 6.42 -2.93 7.61
CA HIS A 48 5.24 -2.09 7.81
C HIS A 48 4.10 -2.88 8.49
N SER A 49 4.07 -2.81 9.82
CA SER A 49 3.08 -3.50 10.68
C SER A 49 1.80 -2.70 10.90
N GLU A 50 1.74 -1.46 10.45
CA GLU A 50 0.55 -0.60 10.55
C GLU A 50 -0.60 -1.06 9.64
N TYR A 51 -0.33 -1.90 8.63
CA TYR A 51 -1.33 -2.45 7.73
C TYR A 51 -1.85 -3.78 8.27
N THR A 52 -3.16 -3.95 8.23
CA THR A 52 -3.80 -5.23 8.56
C THR A 52 -3.45 -6.32 7.55
N ALA A 53 -3.46 -7.58 7.96
CA ALA A 53 -3.28 -8.72 7.06
C ALA A 53 -4.23 -8.66 5.85
N LYS A 54 -5.49 -8.23 6.04
CA LYS A 54 -6.47 -8.06 4.95
C LYS A 54 -6.03 -7.01 3.91
N GLN A 55 -5.45 -5.90 4.35
CA GLN A 55 -4.90 -4.89 3.45
C GLN A 55 -3.71 -5.48 2.68
N ILE A 56 -2.77 -6.14 3.34
CA ILE A 56 -1.63 -6.76 2.64
C ILE A 56 -2.08 -7.82 1.62
N ILE A 57 -3.05 -8.67 1.97
CA ILE A 57 -3.62 -9.66 1.04
C ILE A 57 -4.24 -8.96 -0.18
N SER A 58 -5.01 -7.89 0.04
CA SER A 58 -5.64 -7.14 -1.05
C SER A 58 -4.60 -6.51 -2.00
N LEU A 59 -3.49 -6.00 -1.46
CA LEU A 59 -2.36 -5.49 -2.25
C LEU A 59 -1.72 -6.59 -3.08
N LEU A 60 -1.45 -7.75 -2.47
CA LEU A 60 -0.85 -8.90 -3.14
C LEU A 60 -1.75 -9.44 -4.25
N ASP A 61 -3.06 -9.51 -4.05
CA ASP A 61 -4.01 -10.01 -5.04
C ASP A 61 -3.92 -9.22 -6.36
N VAL A 62 -3.88 -7.88 -6.27
CA VAL A 62 -3.81 -7.00 -7.45
C VAL A 62 -2.40 -6.85 -8.02
N ALA A 63 -1.35 -7.20 -7.27
CA ALA A 63 0.04 -7.11 -7.72
C ALA A 63 0.38 -8.20 -8.77
N THR A 64 -0.07 -8.03 -10.01
CA THR A 64 0.08 -9.02 -11.10
C THR A 64 1.54 -9.28 -11.49
N HIS A 65 2.44 -8.36 -11.16
CA HIS A 65 3.89 -8.49 -11.36
C HIS A 65 4.56 -9.42 -10.33
N VAL A 66 3.86 -9.81 -9.26
CA VAL A 66 4.35 -10.74 -8.23
C VAL A 66 3.92 -12.16 -8.58
N SER A 67 4.84 -13.11 -8.46
CA SER A 67 4.56 -14.51 -8.76
C SER A 67 3.53 -15.10 -7.81
N LYS A 68 2.65 -15.99 -8.32
CA LYS A 68 1.65 -16.69 -7.49
C LYS A 68 2.31 -17.44 -6.32
N LYS A 69 3.50 -18.02 -6.55
CA LYS A 69 4.29 -18.71 -5.53
C LYS A 69 4.71 -17.76 -4.40
N ALA A 70 5.22 -16.58 -4.72
CA ALA A 70 5.58 -15.58 -3.71
C ALA A 70 4.35 -15.09 -2.94
N LYS A 71 3.24 -14.79 -3.62
CA LYS A 71 1.98 -14.39 -2.97
C LYS A 71 1.52 -15.43 -1.94
N THR A 72 1.47 -16.71 -2.31
CA THR A 72 1.05 -17.78 -1.38
C THR A 72 1.97 -17.86 -0.16
N ARG A 73 3.29 -17.77 -0.35
CA ARG A 73 4.27 -17.81 0.75
C ARG A 73 4.15 -16.62 1.69
N ILE A 74 3.95 -15.42 1.16
CA ILE A 74 3.76 -14.21 1.99
C ILE A 74 2.44 -14.30 2.75
N MET A 75 1.35 -14.72 2.08
CA MET A 75 0.04 -14.87 2.73
C MET A 75 0.03 -15.92 3.83
N SER A 76 0.79 -17.02 3.71
CA SER A 76 0.91 -17.98 4.81
C SER A 76 1.58 -17.37 6.03
N ALA A 77 2.64 -16.58 5.83
CA ALA A 77 3.38 -15.95 6.93
C ALA A 77 2.61 -14.83 7.65
N LEU A 78 1.52 -14.33 7.07
CA LEU A 78 0.65 -13.32 7.68
C LEU A 78 -0.44 -13.91 8.60
N ASN A 79 -0.68 -15.22 8.52
CA ASN A 79 -1.68 -15.92 9.33
C ASN A 79 -1.07 -16.68 10.53
N ASP A 80 0.25 -16.67 10.65
CA ASP A 80 1.04 -17.22 11.77
C ASP A 80 1.39 -16.10 12.77
#